data_AF-A0A935B779-F1
#
_entry.id   AF-A0A935B779-F1
#
_cell.length_a   1.000
_cell.length_b   1.000
_cell.length_c   1.000
_cell.angle_alpha   90.00
_cell.angle_beta   90.00
_cell.angle_gamma   90.00
#
_symmetry.space_group_name_H-M   'P 1'
#
loop_
_entity.id
_entity.type
_entity.pdbx_description
1 polymer ?
#
loop_
_entity_poly.entity_id
_entity_poly.type
_entity_poly.pdbx_seq_one_letter_code
_entity_poly.pdbx_strand_id
1 'polypeptide(L)' 'MAQRLRRLKAEPLCRDCASAGIVREATVPDHIVPLARGGSDEDSNIRCLCAVCHAKRTAEQFGQRRTVAVGPDGWPIG' A
#
# COMPACT_ATOMS: atom_id res chain seq x y z
N MET A 1 -2.30 10.99 -12.51
CA MET A 1 -3.59 10.99 -11.77
C MET A 1 -4.68 10.14 -12.43
N ALA A 2 -4.80 10.10 -13.75
CA ALA A 2 -5.84 9.34 -14.45
C ALA A 2 -5.89 7.83 -14.09
N GLN A 3 -4.75 7.16 -14.03
CA GLN A 3 -4.66 5.72 -13.73
C GLN A 3 -5.10 5.38 -12.31
N ARG A 4 -4.70 6.19 -11.31
CA ARG A 4 -5.11 6.04 -9.92
C ARG A 4 -6.63 6.15 -9.77
N LEU A 5 -7.23 7.18 -10.37
CA LEU A 5 -8.68 7.37 -10.33
C LEU A 5 -9.42 6.26 -11.07
N ARG A 6 -8.91 5.79 -12.22
CA ARG A 6 -9.48 4.65 -12.95
C ARG A 6 -9.54 3.40 -12.07
N ARG A 7 -8.42 3.07 -11.42
CA ARG A 7 -8.30 1.88 -10.55
C ARG A 7 -9.26 1.93 -9.37
N LEU A 8 -9.32 3.06 -8.67
CA LEU A 8 -10.24 3.26 -7.55
C LEU A 8 -11.71 3.28 -7.98
N LYS A 9 -12.03 3.74 -9.19
CA LYS A 9 -13.40 3.66 -9.72
C LYS A 9 -13.78 2.22 -10.09
N ALA A 10 -12.85 1.46 -10.64
CA ALA A 10 -13.08 0.06 -11.00
C ALA A 10 -13.22 -0.84 -9.77
N GLU A 11 -12.48 -0.54 -8.71
CA GLU A 11 -12.53 -1.26 -7.43
C GLU A 11 -12.65 -0.25 -6.27
N PRO A 12 -13.88 0.21 -5.97
CA PRO A 12 -14.12 1.27 -4.99
C PRO A 12 -14.04 0.77 -3.54
N LEU A 13 -14.06 -0.54 -3.33
CA LEU A 13 -13.98 -1.16 -2.01
C LEU A 13 -12.60 -1.78 -1.79
N CYS A 14 -12.14 -1.74 -0.54
CA CYS A 14 -10.88 -2.36 -0.15
C CYS A 14 -10.98 -3.88 -0.32
N ARG A 15 -10.15 -4.46 -1.19
CA ARG A 15 -10.13 -5.90 -1.48
C ARG A 15 -9.96 -6.77 -0.24
N ASP A 16 -9.04 -6.39 0.65
CA ASP A 16 -8.74 -7.10 1.90
C ASP A 16 -9.88 -7.01 2.94
N CYS A 17 -10.57 -5.87 3.01
CA CYS A 17 -11.74 -5.76 3.89
C CYS A 17 -12.93 -6.54 3.33
N ALA A 18 -13.15 -6.46 2.01
CA ALA A 18 -14.23 -7.17 1.34
C ALA A 18 -14.11 -8.69 1.50
N SER A 19 -12.90 -9.24 1.41
CA SER A 19 -12.66 -10.68 1.65
C SER A 19 -12.92 -11.12 3.09
N ALA A 20 -12.86 -10.18 4.04
CA ALA A 20 -13.24 -10.39 5.44
C ALA A 20 -14.72 -10.07 5.74
N GLY A 21 -15.53 -9.76 4.71
CA GLY A 21 -16.93 -9.38 4.87
C GLY A 21 -17.14 -7.95 5.40
N ILE A 22 -16.10 -7.11 5.39
CA ILE A 22 -16.14 -5.73 5.88
C ILE A 22 -16.22 -4.78 4.69
N VAL A 23 -17.24 -3.92 4.67
CA VAL A 23 -17.37 -2.86 3.66
C VAL A 23 -16.54 -1.66 4.09
N ARG A 24 -15.47 -1.36 3.34
CA ARG A 24 -14.64 -0.17 3.53
C ARG A 24 -14.17 0.36 2.19
N GLU A 25 -14.14 1.69 2.04
CA GLU A 25 -13.67 2.33 0.82
C GLU A 25 -12.18 2.04 0.55
N ALA A 26 -11.86 1.86 -0.73
CA ALA A 26 -10.48 1.85 -1.17
C ALA A 26 -10.00 3.28 -1.41
N THR A 27 -8.81 3.59 -0.89
CA THR A 27 -8.21 4.91 -1.02
C THR A 27 -6.91 4.87 -1.83
N VAL A 28 -6.24 3.72 -1.92
CA VAL A 28 -4.91 3.59 -2.52
C VAL A 28 -4.83 2.30 -3.36
N PRO A 29 -4.41 2.36 -4.64
CA PRO A 29 -3.99 1.19 -5.40
C PRO A 29 -2.63 0.67 -4.94
N ASP A 30 -2.52 -0.63 -4.73
CA ASP A 30 -1.33 -1.34 -4.26
C ASP A 30 -0.91 -2.41 -5.28
N HIS A 31 0.40 -2.55 -5.50
CA HIS A 31 0.95 -3.63 -6.32
C HIS A 31 0.96 -4.94 -5.51
N ILE A 32 0.29 -5.98 -6.02
CA ILE A 32 0.20 -7.29 -5.38
C ILE A 32 1.61 -7.88 -5.24
N VAL A 33 2.35 -7.91 -6.35
CA VAL A 33 3.80 -8.11 -6.39
C VAL A 33 4.44 -6.73 -6.52
N PRO A 34 5.28 -6.28 -5.57
CA PRO A 34 5.91 -4.97 -5.67
C PRO A 34 6.84 -4.85 -6.88
N LEU A 35 6.92 -3.66 -7.48
CA LEU A 35 7.84 -3.37 -8.59
C LEU A 35 9.29 -3.71 -8.24
N ALA A 36 9.72 -3.42 -7.00
CA ALA A 36 11.07 -3.74 -6.51
C ALA A 36 11.36 -5.25 -6.44
N ARG A 37 10.33 -6.11 -6.50
CA ARG A 37 10.44 -7.56 -6.52
C ARG A 37 10.10 -8.16 -7.89
N GLY A 38 10.18 -7.37 -8.96
CA GLY A 38 9.85 -7.80 -10.33
C GLY A 38 8.36 -7.79 -10.65
N GLY A 39 7.55 -7.16 -9.81
CA GLY A 39 6.15 -6.88 -10.12
C GLY A 39 6.01 -5.86 -11.24
N SER A 40 4.79 -5.79 -11.77
CA SER A 40 4.49 -5.05 -12.99
C SER A 40 3.36 -4.03 -12.73
N ASP A 41 3.21 -2.98 -13.55
CA ASP A 41 2.20 -1.93 -13.32
C ASP A 41 0.90 -2.15 -14.12
N GLU A 42 0.63 -3.36 -14.60
CA GLU A 42 -0.64 -3.70 -15.23
C GLU A 42 -1.75 -3.85 -14.19
N ASP A 43 -3.00 -3.61 -14.60
CA ASP A 43 -4.16 -3.68 -13.70
C ASP A 43 -4.38 -5.06 -13.08
N SER A 44 -3.84 -6.13 -13.69
CA SER A 44 -3.84 -7.49 -13.13
C SER A 44 -2.98 -7.64 -11.87
N ASN A 45 -1.92 -6.84 -11.73
CA ASN A 45 -1.05 -6.83 -10.54
C ASN A 45 -1.47 -5.75 -9.53
N ILE A 46 -2.66 -5.17 -9.66
CA ILE A 46 -3.14 -4.10 -8.79
C ILE A 46 -4.33 -4.57 -7.96
N ARG A 47 -4.34 -4.17 -6.69
CA ARG A 47 -5.48 -4.25 -5.79
C ARG A 47 -5.75 -2.89 -5.16
N CYS A 48 -7.02 -2.51 -5.02
CA CYS A 48 -7.37 -1.28 -4.33
C CYS A 48 -7.62 -1.56 -2.84
N LEU A 49 -6.96 -0.79 -1.97
CA LEU A 49 -6.97 -0.98 -0.51
C LEU A 49 -7.30 0.32 0.23
N CYS A 50 -7.85 0.17 1.44
CA CYS A 50 -7.90 1.28 2.39
C CYS A 50 -6.50 1.56 2.95
N ALA A 51 -6.28 2.75 3.52
CA ALA A 51 -4.98 3.15 4.04
C ALA A 51 -4.40 2.18 5.07
N VAL A 52 -5.24 1.60 5.94
CA VAL A 52 -4.82 0.64 6.98
C VAL A 52 -4.33 -0.68 6.37
N CYS A 53 -5.11 -1.26 5.46
CA CYS A 53 -4.72 -2.50 4.78
C CYS A 53 -3.48 -2.27 3.91
N HIS A 54 -3.40 -1.14 3.21
CA HIS A 54 -2.23 -0.77 2.43
C HIS A 54 -0.97 -0.73 3.32
N ALA A 55 -0.99 -0.02 4.46
CA ALA A 55 0.14 0.03 5.37
C ALA A 55 0.58 -1.36 5.87
N LYS A 56 -0.39 -2.23 6.18
CA LYS A 56 -0.12 -3.62 6.56
C LYS A 56 0.59 -4.39 5.44
N ARG A 57 0.10 -4.28 4.20
CA ARG A 57 0.71 -4.94 3.03
C ARG A 57 2.09 -4.41 2.72
N THR A 58 2.30 -3.10 2.79
CA THR A 58 3.62 -2.49 2.65
C THR A 58 4.59 -3.06 3.71
N ALA A 59 4.16 -3.18 4.96
CA ALA A 59 4.99 -3.75 6.03
C ALA A 59 5.28 -5.25 5.82
N GLU A 60 4.32 -6.03 5.32
CA GLU A 60 4.54 -7.44 4.93
C GLU A 60 5.53 -7.56 3.77
N GLN A 61 5.50 -6.63 2.80
CA GLN A 61 6.34 -6.66 1.60
C GLN A 61 7.74 -6.09 1.82
N PHE A 62 7.92 -5.11 2.69
CA PHE A 62 9.19 -4.36 2.83
C PHE A 62 9.70 -4.29 4.27
N GLY A 63 8.97 -4.84 5.23
CA GLY A 63 9.23 -4.64 6.64
C GLY A 63 8.77 -3.27 7.13
N GLN A 64 8.97 -3.00 8.42
CA GLN A 64 8.70 -1.70 9.00
C GLN A 64 9.89 -0.77 8.77
N ARG A 65 9.62 0.47 8.36
CA ARG A 65 10.66 1.49 8.31
C ARG A 65 11.14 1.75 9.75
N ARG A 66 12.40 1.41 10.03
CA ARG A 66 13.04 1.81 11.30
C ARG A 66 13.19 3.33 11.29
N THR A 67 12.48 3.99 12.19
CA THR A 67 12.76 5.38 12.54
C THR A 67 13.79 5.35 13.65
N VAL A 68 15.03 5.71 13.34
CA VAL A 68 16.06 6.00 14.35
C VAL A 68 15.79 7.41 14.86
N ALA A 69 15.91 7.61 16.18
CA ALA A 69 15.91 8.96 16.72
C ALA A 69 17.11 9.71 16.12
N VAL A 70 16.94 10.96 15.73
CA VAL A 70 18.01 11.78 15.15
C VAL A 70 18.36 12.87 16.15
N GLY A 71 19.65 13.02 16.44
CA GLY A 71 20.16 14.01 17.38
C GLY A 71 20.08 15.44 16.83
N PRO A 72 20.34 16.46 17.67
CA PRO A 72 20.40 17.86 17.23
C PRO A 72 21.48 18.12 16.17
N ASP A 73 22.45 17.22 16.04
CA ASP A 73 23.53 17.18 15.07
C ASP A 73 23.13 16.55 13.72
N GLY A 74 21.92 16.00 13.62
CA GLY A 74 21.41 15.37 12.40
C GLY A 74 21.82 13.90 12.22
N TRP A 75 22.52 13.31 13.20
CA TRP A 75 22.94 11.91 13.14
C TRP A 75 21.99 10.98 13.91
N PRO A 76 21.85 9.70 13.48
CA PRO A 76 21.09 8.72 14.24
C PRO A 76 21.64 8.55 15.66
N ILE A 77 20.77 8.68 16.67
CA ILE A 77 21.06 8.34 18.05
C ILE A 77 21.01 6.82 18.16
N GLY A 78 22.18 6.19 18.32
CA GLY A 78 22.35 4.74 18.43
C GLY A 78 23.79 4.34 18.63
#